data_AF-R9MZ49-F1
#
_entry.id   AF-R9MZ49-F1
#
_cell.length_a   1.000
_cell.length_b   1.000
_cell.length_c   1.000
_cell.angle_alpha   90.00
_cell.angle_beta   90.00
_cell.angle_gamma   90.00
#
_symmetry.space_group_name_H-M   'P 1'
#
loop_
_entity.id
_entity.type
_entity.pdbx_description
1 polymer ?
#
loop_
_entity_poly.entity_id
_entity_poly.type
_entity_poly.pdbx_seq_one_letter_code
_entity_poly.pdbx_strand_id
1 'polypeptide(L)'
;MSINGVGAAGCQAAGYGVRRTQQNAAGKSFAEQVNNVAAKKSHIVYMKTDDMLYSGGNGTGLSFYIKYAEGSTQDDPTVIAKGVDENGDEFEQTIHINKINPKFATIVEMRALEAYTGVEKKNGFSSLPMETGSMGLNDRRDFMDMFRDVISDMKLLSQKKTAAYYQYSMQVYWDFMNKK
;
A
#
# COMPACT_ATOMS: atom_id res chain seq x y z
N MET A 1 -35.72 -72.79 -28.95
CA MET A 1 -35.51 -74.06 -28.23
C MET A 1 -34.06 -74.12 -27.76
N SER A 2 -33.87 -74.34 -26.44
CA SER A 2 -32.69 -74.91 -25.75
C SER A 2 -31.37 -74.10 -25.76
N ILE A 3 -30.55 -73.96 -24.71
CA ILE A 3 -30.52 -74.37 -23.29
C ILE A 3 -29.39 -73.60 -22.57
N ASN A 4 -29.50 -73.53 -21.23
CA ASN A 4 -28.65 -72.85 -20.24
C ASN A 4 -27.18 -73.31 -20.14
N GLY A 5 -26.33 -72.45 -19.54
CA GLY A 5 -25.03 -72.80 -18.97
C GLY A 5 -24.61 -71.85 -17.84
N VAL A 6 -24.52 -72.39 -16.62
CA VAL A 6 -24.33 -71.73 -15.31
C VAL A 6 -22.85 -71.56 -14.94
N GLY A 7 -22.51 -70.45 -14.29
CA GLY A 7 -21.68 -70.47 -13.06
C GLY A 7 -20.24 -69.93 -13.14
N ALA A 8 -19.97 -68.85 -12.39
CA ALA A 8 -19.11 -68.83 -11.20
C ALA A 8 -18.27 -67.55 -11.05
N ALA A 9 -18.45 -66.93 -9.87
CA ALA A 9 -17.45 -66.24 -9.05
C ALA A 9 -16.79 -64.94 -9.56
N GLY A 10 -17.00 -63.85 -8.79
CA GLY A 10 -15.99 -62.81 -8.60
C GLY A 10 -16.47 -61.36 -8.67
N CYS A 11 -16.80 -60.81 -7.50
CA CYS A 11 -16.72 -59.39 -7.10
C CYS A 11 -15.68 -58.57 -7.90
N GLN A 12 -15.81 -57.28 -8.25
CA GLN A 12 -16.61 -56.12 -7.84
C GLN A 12 -16.38 -55.02 -8.89
N ALA A 13 -17.41 -54.25 -9.25
CA ALA A 13 -17.30 -52.82 -9.59
C ALA A 13 -18.73 -52.24 -9.68
N ALA A 14 -19.27 -51.86 -8.53
CA ALA A 14 -20.57 -51.17 -8.47
C ALA A 14 -20.42 -49.81 -9.15
N GLY A 15 -21.08 -49.68 -10.30
CA GLY A 15 -21.07 -48.51 -11.15
C GLY A 15 -21.62 -47.26 -10.45
N TYR A 16 -20.91 -46.16 -10.69
CA TYR A 16 -21.34 -44.76 -10.66
C TYR A 16 -22.80 -44.50 -10.26
N GLY A 17 -23.01 -44.20 -8.98
CA GLY A 17 -24.18 -43.44 -8.55
C GLY A 17 -24.03 -41.97 -8.97
N VAL A 18 -24.98 -41.47 -9.75
CA VAL A 18 -25.12 -40.03 -10.07
C VAL A 18 -25.39 -39.28 -8.76
N ARG A 19 -24.36 -38.65 -8.19
CA ARG A 19 -24.53 -37.68 -7.12
C ARG A 19 -25.05 -36.38 -7.75
N ARG A 20 -26.34 -36.08 -7.56
CA ARG A 20 -26.84 -34.71 -7.70
C ARG A 20 -26.09 -33.83 -6.70
N THR A 21 -25.32 -32.87 -7.20
CA THR A 21 -24.70 -31.85 -6.36
C THR A 21 -25.81 -31.05 -5.69
N GLN A 22 -25.87 -31.12 -4.35
CA GLN A 22 -26.65 -30.21 -3.53
C GLN A 22 -26.20 -28.78 -3.83
N GLN A 23 -27.08 -27.98 -4.44
CA GLN A 23 -26.91 -26.53 -4.51
C GLN A 23 -27.20 -25.95 -3.13
N ASN A 24 -26.15 -25.61 -2.39
CA ASN A 24 -26.24 -24.75 -1.23
C ASN A 24 -25.17 -23.66 -1.32
N ALA A 25 -25.60 -22.49 -1.79
CA ALA A 25 -25.40 -21.20 -1.15
C ALA A 25 -25.90 -20.14 -2.15
N ALA A 26 -26.79 -19.26 -1.70
CA ALA A 26 -27.22 -18.09 -2.45
C ALA A 26 -26.00 -17.16 -2.64
N GLY A 27 -25.22 -17.40 -3.69
CA GLY A 27 -24.21 -16.46 -4.17
C GLY A 27 -24.92 -15.28 -4.83
N LYS A 28 -24.52 -14.07 -4.47
CA LYS A 28 -24.99 -12.83 -5.12
C LYS A 28 -24.83 -12.97 -6.63
N SER A 29 -25.84 -12.52 -7.39
CA SER A 29 -25.83 -12.67 -8.84
C SER A 29 -24.62 -11.95 -9.46
N PHE A 30 -24.12 -12.43 -10.59
CA PHE A 30 -23.05 -11.74 -11.33
C PHE A 30 -23.40 -10.27 -11.60
N ALA A 31 -24.68 -9.97 -11.86
CA ALA A 31 -25.16 -8.61 -12.01
C ALA A 31 -25.04 -7.77 -10.72
N GLU A 32 -25.32 -8.34 -9.55
CA GLU A 32 -25.08 -7.67 -8.26
C GLU A 32 -23.58 -7.51 -7.95
N GLN A 33 -22.74 -8.46 -8.35
CA GLN A 33 -21.29 -8.32 -8.23
C GLN A 33 -20.76 -7.20 -9.14
N VAL A 34 -21.17 -7.17 -10.41
CA VAL A 34 -20.76 -6.15 -11.37
C VAL A 34 -21.30 -4.76 -10.98
N ASN A 35 -22.53 -4.67 -10.49
CA ASN A 35 -23.09 -3.41 -9.99
C ASN A 35 -22.41 -2.92 -8.71
N ASN A 36 -21.97 -3.81 -7.80
CA ASN A 36 -21.15 -3.42 -6.65
C ASN A 36 -19.75 -2.92 -7.05
N VAL A 37 -19.17 -3.47 -8.13
CA VAL A 37 -17.87 -3.03 -8.67
C VAL A 37 -18.00 -1.69 -9.41
N ALA A 38 -19.10 -1.47 -10.13
CA ALA A 38 -19.35 -0.22 -10.85
C ALA A 38 -19.78 0.94 -9.94
N ALA A 39 -20.35 0.65 -8.76
CA ALA A 39 -20.87 1.66 -7.84
C ALA A 39 -19.88 2.17 -6.78
N LYS A 40 -18.64 1.65 -6.69
CA LYS A 40 -17.73 2.04 -5.60
C LYS A 40 -16.30 2.34 -6.09
N LYS A 41 -15.88 3.57 -5.78
CA LYS A 41 -14.52 4.18 -5.83
C LYS A 41 -14.18 5.00 -7.09
N SER A 42 -14.81 6.17 -7.20
CA SER A 42 -14.18 7.31 -7.89
C SER A 42 -12.81 7.58 -7.27
N HIS A 43 -11.75 7.60 -8.08
CA HIS A 43 -10.40 7.91 -7.60
C HIS A 43 -10.25 9.42 -7.54
N ILE A 44 -10.09 9.97 -6.33
CA ILE A 44 -9.84 11.39 -6.13
C ILE A 44 -8.35 11.65 -6.29
N VAL A 45 -7.98 12.61 -7.14
CA VAL A 45 -6.60 13.03 -7.35
C VAL A 45 -6.52 14.52 -7.09
N TYR A 46 -5.64 14.91 -6.17
CA TYR A 46 -5.36 16.31 -5.89
C TYR A 46 -4.28 16.82 -6.86
N MET A 47 -4.56 17.92 -7.55
CA MET A 47 -3.58 18.58 -8.40
C MET A 47 -2.72 19.53 -7.56
N LYS A 48 -1.40 19.45 -7.71
CA LYS A 48 -0.47 20.29 -6.94
C LYS A 48 -0.63 21.77 -7.31
N THR A 49 -0.76 22.62 -6.30
CA THR A 49 -0.67 24.08 -6.40
C THR A 49 0.63 24.61 -5.79
N ASP A 50 0.87 25.92 -5.89
CA ASP A 50 2.10 26.56 -5.43
C ASP A 50 2.26 26.54 -3.90
N ASP A 51 1.17 26.57 -3.16
CA ASP A 51 1.14 26.50 -1.69
C ASP A 51 1.27 25.07 -1.14
N MET A 52 1.23 24.06 -2.00
CA MET A 52 1.34 22.65 -1.62
C MET A 52 2.79 22.16 -1.68
N LEU A 53 3.22 21.50 -0.60
CA LEU A 53 4.50 20.80 -0.47
C LEU A 53 4.47 19.45 -1.17
N TYR A 54 3.33 18.77 -1.13
CA TYR A 54 3.10 17.48 -1.75
C TYR A 54 1.66 17.39 -2.27
N SER A 55 1.48 16.67 -3.36
CA SER A 55 0.18 16.17 -3.80
C SER A 55 0.38 14.84 -4.50
N GLY A 56 -0.39 13.82 -4.13
CA GLY A 56 -0.31 12.50 -4.74
C GLY A 56 -0.99 11.41 -3.94
N GLY A 57 -0.92 10.19 -4.46
CA GLY A 57 -1.37 8.98 -3.78
C GLY A 57 -0.28 7.91 -3.74
N ASN A 58 -0.56 6.81 -3.05
CA ASN A 58 0.38 5.69 -2.94
C ASN A 58 -0.09 4.39 -3.64
N GLY A 59 -1.28 4.40 -4.26
CA GLY A 59 -1.80 3.26 -5.02
C GLY A 59 -2.83 2.39 -4.28
N THR A 60 -3.06 2.63 -2.98
CA THR A 60 -4.09 1.92 -2.19
C THR A 60 -5.51 2.49 -2.35
N GLY A 61 -5.62 3.69 -2.91
CA GLY A 61 -6.80 4.55 -2.82
C GLY A 61 -6.54 5.83 -2.01
N LEU A 62 -5.56 5.78 -1.10
CA LEU A 62 -5.06 6.95 -0.37
C LEU A 62 -4.50 8.00 -1.35
N SER A 63 -5.05 9.21 -1.26
CA SER A 63 -4.70 10.36 -2.10
C SER A 63 -4.84 11.62 -1.28
N PHE A 64 -3.80 12.46 -1.23
CA PHE A 64 -3.75 13.61 -0.33
C PHE A 64 -2.77 14.67 -0.81
N TYR A 65 -2.90 15.85 -0.24
CA TYR A 65 -1.92 16.93 -0.34
C TYR A 65 -1.41 17.34 1.04
N ILE A 66 -0.23 17.96 1.07
CA ILE A 66 0.38 18.51 2.29
C ILE A 66 0.70 19.97 2.03
N LYS A 67 0.38 20.84 2.98
CA LYS A 67 0.78 22.26 3.00
C LYS A 67 1.23 22.68 4.39
N TYR A 68 1.97 23.78 4.49
CA TYR A 68 2.27 24.36 5.81
C TYR A 68 0.97 24.78 6.51
N ALA A 69 0.91 24.52 7.82
CA ALA A 69 -0.16 25.00 8.67
C ALA A 69 -0.03 26.51 8.89
N GLU A 70 -1.15 27.19 9.09
CA GLU A 70 -1.12 28.55 9.64
C GLU A 70 -0.43 28.53 11.02
N GLY A 71 0.57 29.38 11.21
CA GLY A 71 1.37 29.40 12.43
C GLY A 71 2.54 28.41 12.47
N SER A 72 2.84 27.69 11.38
CA SER A 72 4.08 26.92 11.27
C SER A 72 5.30 27.82 11.48
N THR A 73 6.24 27.39 12.32
CA THR A 73 7.47 28.15 12.61
C THR A 73 8.71 27.34 12.22
N GLN A 74 9.88 27.96 12.29
CA GLN A 74 11.15 27.25 12.08
C GLN A 74 11.45 26.27 13.23
N ASP A 75 11.08 26.61 14.46
CA ASP A 75 11.31 25.79 15.65
C ASP A 75 10.29 24.65 15.79
N ASP A 76 9.06 24.88 15.32
CA ASP A 76 8.00 23.88 15.26
C ASP A 76 7.36 23.84 13.85
N PRO A 77 8.08 23.27 12.86
CA PRO A 77 7.59 23.15 11.51
C PRO A 77 6.36 22.23 11.49
N THR A 78 5.22 22.79 11.13
CA THR A 78 3.91 22.15 11.22
C THR A 78 3.21 22.18 9.88
N VAL A 79 2.65 21.03 9.48
CA VAL A 79 1.94 20.88 8.21
C VAL A 79 0.55 20.31 8.43
N ILE A 80 -0.35 20.56 7.48
CA ILE A 80 -1.67 19.94 7.40
C ILE A 80 -1.66 19.02 6.18
N ALA A 81 -2.04 17.76 6.39
CA ALA A 81 -2.36 16.83 5.33
C ALA A 81 -3.87 16.66 5.23
N LYS A 82 -4.43 16.83 4.02
CA LYS A 82 -5.85 16.58 3.75
C LYS A 82 -6.00 15.70 2.52
N GLY A 83 -6.98 14.83 2.53
CA GLY A 83 -7.20 13.90 1.43
C GLY A 83 -8.34 12.93 1.65
N VAL A 84 -8.30 11.83 0.92
CA VAL A 84 -9.14 10.66 1.13
C VAL A 84 -8.28 9.43 1.42
N ASP A 85 -8.76 8.56 2.30
CA ASP A 85 -8.10 7.32 2.68
C ASP A 85 -8.29 6.19 1.63
N GLU A 86 -7.78 5.00 1.91
CA GLU A 86 -7.94 3.82 1.07
C GLU A 86 -9.41 3.37 0.85
N ASN A 87 -10.35 3.83 1.69
CA ASN A 87 -11.78 3.56 1.60
C ASN A 87 -12.55 4.64 0.83
N GLY A 88 -11.94 5.82 0.64
CA GLY A 88 -12.53 7.00 0.04
C GLY A 88 -13.12 7.96 1.05
N ASP A 89 -12.88 7.75 2.35
CA ASP A 89 -13.34 8.62 3.42
C ASP A 89 -12.38 9.82 3.57
N GLU A 90 -12.92 11.02 3.74
CA GLU A 90 -12.13 12.24 3.89
C GLU A 90 -11.37 12.25 5.22
N PHE A 91 -10.14 12.76 5.19
CA PHE A 91 -9.34 12.96 6.39
C PHE A 91 -8.60 14.30 6.38
N GLU A 92 -8.28 14.77 7.59
CA GLU A 92 -7.41 15.91 7.84
C GLU A 92 -6.57 15.62 9.08
N GLN A 93 -5.25 15.80 8.98
CA GLN A 93 -4.34 15.65 10.10
C GLN A 93 -3.28 16.75 10.14
N THR A 94 -3.02 17.26 11.35
CA THR A 94 -1.94 18.20 11.63
C THR A 94 -0.71 17.41 12.08
N ILE A 95 0.45 17.70 11.47
CA ILE A 95 1.69 16.97 11.69
C ILE A 95 2.77 17.96 12.11
N HIS A 96 3.32 17.76 13.31
CA HIS A 96 4.52 18.44 13.77
C HIS A 96 5.74 17.66 13.26
N ILE A 97 6.51 18.24 12.34
CA ILE A 97 7.58 17.54 11.65
C ILE A 97 8.65 17.08 12.64
N ASN A 98 9.03 17.93 13.61
CA ASN A 98 9.99 17.63 14.68
C ASN A 98 9.60 16.43 15.58
N LYS A 99 8.33 16.00 15.56
CA LYS A 99 7.83 14.84 16.33
C LYS A 99 7.80 13.56 15.51
N ILE A 100 8.09 13.61 14.21
CA ILE A 100 8.10 12.43 13.35
C ILE A 100 9.23 11.50 13.78
N ASN A 101 8.89 10.24 14.04
CA ASN A 101 9.85 9.17 14.27
C ASN A 101 9.83 8.22 13.05
N PRO A 102 10.83 8.25 12.16
CA PRO A 102 10.88 7.37 11.00
C PRO A 102 10.85 5.86 11.32
N LYS A 103 11.20 5.46 12.55
CA LYS A 103 11.07 4.06 13.00
C LYS A 103 9.65 3.64 13.35
N PHE A 104 8.72 4.59 13.41
CA PHE A 104 7.31 4.34 13.71
C PHE A 104 6.41 5.44 13.11
N ALA A 105 6.38 5.50 11.78
CA ALA A 105 5.67 6.55 11.05
C ALA A 105 4.64 5.96 10.09
N THR A 106 3.63 6.78 9.81
CA THR A 106 2.70 6.62 8.68
C THR A 106 3.34 7.08 7.39
N ILE A 107 2.74 6.69 6.26
CA ILE A 107 3.16 7.19 4.95
C ILE A 107 2.95 8.71 4.83
N VAL A 108 1.90 9.27 5.44
CA VAL A 108 1.62 10.71 5.41
C VAL A 108 2.68 11.49 6.19
N GLU A 109 3.06 11.03 7.39
CA GLU A 109 4.17 11.62 8.15
C GLU A 109 5.49 11.55 7.36
N MET A 110 5.81 10.41 6.74
CA MET A 110 7.04 10.30 5.96
C MET A 110 7.04 11.14 4.67
N ARG A 111 5.88 11.37 4.03
CA ARG A 111 5.76 12.33 2.92
C ARG A 111 5.91 13.77 3.38
N ALA A 112 5.42 14.11 4.57
CA ALA A 112 5.68 15.42 5.18
C ALA A 112 7.18 15.61 5.45
N LEU A 113 7.84 14.59 5.99
CA LEU A 113 9.28 14.63 6.24
C LEU A 113 10.11 14.67 4.94
N GLU A 114 9.73 13.91 3.91
CA GLU A 114 10.32 13.97 2.56
C GLU A 114 10.27 15.41 2.02
N ALA A 115 9.10 16.05 2.09
CA ALA A 115 8.92 17.40 1.58
C ALA A 115 9.70 18.44 2.40
N TYR A 116 9.75 18.29 3.72
CA TYR A 116 10.49 19.19 4.61
C TYR A 116 12.01 19.09 4.45
N THR A 117 12.55 17.88 4.35
CA THR A 117 13.99 17.65 4.20
C THR A 117 14.51 17.99 2.80
N GLY A 118 13.61 18.13 1.82
CA GLY A 118 13.96 18.42 0.44
C GLY A 118 14.76 17.30 -0.23
N VAL A 119 14.63 16.06 0.25
CA VAL A 119 15.35 14.93 -0.33
C VAL A 119 14.95 14.76 -1.80
N GLU A 120 15.94 14.83 -2.67
CA GLU A 120 15.70 14.87 -4.11
C GLU A 120 15.21 13.51 -4.62
N LYS A 121 14.16 13.54 -5.46
CA LYS A 121 13.70 12.38 -6.22
C LYS A 121 14.67 12.14 -7.37
N LYS A 122 15.46 11.06 -7.31
CA LYS A 122 16.45 10.73 -8.34
C LYS A 122 16.09 9.45 -9.08
N ASN A 123 16.57 9.36 -10.32
CA ASN A 123 16.48 8.16 -11.14
C ASN A 123 15.03 7.65 -11.36
N GLY A 124 14.03 8.54 -11.31
CA GLY A 124 12.61 8.16 -11.44
C GLY A 124 12.02 7.43 -10.22
N PHE A 125 12.77 7.31 -9.12
CA PHE A 125 12.30 6.68 -7.89
C PHE A 125 11.77 7.70 -6.88
N SER A 126 10.81 7.25 -6.08
CA SER A 126 10.45 7.90 -4.81
C SER A 126 11.64 7.83 -3.86
N SER A 127 11.84 8.86 -3.04
CA SER A 127 12.88 8.81 -1.99
C SER A 127 12.52 7.87 -0.84
N LEU A 128 11.24 7.48 -0.74
CA LEU A 128 10.73 6.47 0.18
C LEU A 128 10.82 5.05 -0.42
N PRO A 129 10.92 4.00 0.42
CA PRO A 129 10.98 2.61 -0.03
C PRO A 129 9.76 2.20 -0.88
N MET A 130 9.95 1.25 -1.80
CA MET A 130 8.91 0.86 -2.77
C MET A 130 7.68 0.22 -2.10
N GLU A 131 7.89 -0.44 -0.97
CA GLU A 131 6.90 -1.19 -0.19
C GLU A 131 5.82 -0.26 0.40
N THR A 132 6.09 1.04 0.46
CA THR A 132 5.15 2.07 0.93
C THR A 132 3.87 2.19 0.10
N GLY A 133 3.87 1.65 -1.13
CA GLY A 133 2.69 1.61 -2.00
C GLY A 133 1.54 0.74 -1.48
N SER A 134 1.78 -0.04 -0.43
CA SER A 134 0.78 -0.92 0.19
C SER A 134 0.23 -0.41 1.53
N MET A 135 0.72 0.73 2.03
CA MET A 135 0.34 1.25 3.35
C MET A 135 -0.98 2.01 3.30
N GLY A 136 -1.92 1.70 4.19
CA GLY A 136 -3.10 2.54 4.43
C GLY A 136 -2.77 3.83 5.17
N LEU A 137 -3.73 4.74 5.31
CA LEU A 137 -3.58 6.03 6.00
C LEU A 137 -2.98 5.87 7.41
N ASN A 138 -3.47 4.87 8.15
CA ASN A 138 -3.15 4.66 9.56
C ASN A 138 -2.05 3.61 9.80
N ASP A 139 -1.54 2.96 8.75
CA ASP A 139 -0.48 1.97 8.90
C ASP A 139 0.82 2.64 9.35
N ARG A 140 1.41 2.11 10.43
CA ARG A 140 2.72 2.57 10.93
C ARG A 140 3.77 1.50 10.71
N ARG A 141 4.94 1.91 10.24
CA ARG A 141 6.07 1.02 9.94
C ARG A 141 7.40 1.63 10.40
N ASP A 142 8.42 0.78 10.51
CA ASP A 142 9.81 1.21 10.64
C ASP A 142 10.39 1.44 9.24
N PHE A 143 10.47 2.71 8.82
CA PHE A 143 11.02 3.05 7.51
C PHE A 143 12.52 2.82 7.44
N MET A 144 13.25 2.85 8.57
CA MET A 144 14.68 2.53 8.58
C MET A 144 14.91 1.07 8.26
N ASP A 145 14.04 0.18 8.72
CA ASP A 145 14.07 -1.24 8.39
C ASP A 145 13.70 -1.46 6.93
N MET A 146 12.63 -0.82 6.46
CA MET A 146 12.24 -0.87 5.04
C MET A 146 13.35 -0.37 4.10
N PHE A 147 14.08 0.69 4.47
CA PHE A 147 15.25 1.13 3.71
C PHE A 147 16.34 0.06 3.68
N ARG A 148 16.65 -0.56 4.82
CA ARG A 148 17.66 -1.62 4.89
C ARG A 148 17.29 -2.80 3.99
N ASP A 149 16.03 -3.19 3.98
CA ASP A 149 15.50 -4.27 3.15
C ASP A 149 15.63 -3.93 1.65
N VAL A 150 15.09 -2.78 1.20
CA VAL A 150 15.18 -2.41 -0.22
C VAL A 150 16.62 -2.21 -0.67
N ILE A 151 17.50 -1.67 0.18
CA ILE A 151 18.95 -1.54 -0.12
C ILE A 151 19.59 -2.93 -0.30
N SER A 152 19.23 -3.90 0.54
CA SER A 152 19.69 -5.28 0.45
C SER A 152 19.25 -5.91 -0.87
N ASP A 153 17.97 -5.79 -1.21
CA ASP A 153 17.40 -6.33 -2.44
C ASP A 153 18.03 -5.70 -3.69
N MET A 154 18.20 -4.38 -3.70
CA MET A 154 18.86 -3.69 -4.81
C MET A 154 20.32 -4.11 -4.97
N LYS A 155 21.03 -4.44 -3.89
CA LYS A 155 22.38 -4.99 -3.97
C LYS A 155 22.38 -6.41 -4.55
N LEU A 156 21.45 -7.26 -4.11
CA LEU A 156 21.29 -8.63 -4.62
C LEU A 156 21.00 -8.62 -6.13
N LEU A 157 20.13 -7.72 -6.58
CA LEU A 157 19.79 -7.53 -8.00
C LEU A 157 20.88 -6.79 -8.81
N SER A 158 22.04 -6.50 -8.21
CA SER A 158 23.12 -5.72 -8.82
C SER A 158 22.71 -4.31 -9.28
N GLN A 159 21.63 -3.75 -8.72
CA GLN A 159 21.11 -2.40 -8.97
C GLN A 159 21.86 -1.35 -8.13
N LYS A 160 23.16 -1.20 -8.38
CA LYS A 160 24.06 -0.37 -7.55
C LYS A 160 23.63 1.10 -7.44
N LYS A 161 23.12 1.69 -8.52
CA LYS A 161 22.66 3.10 -8.52
C LYS A 161 21.44 3.29 -7.63
N THR A 162 20.49 2.37 -7.67
CA THR A 162 19.28 2.39 -6.85
C THR A 162 19.61 2.13 -5.38
N ALA A 163 20.48 1.15 -5.09
CA ALA A 163 20.96 0.91 -3.73
C ALA A 163 21.63 2.15 -3.11
N ALA A 164 22.52 2.81 -3.86
CA ALA A 164 23.17 4.04 -3.40
C ALA A 164 22.17 5.18 -3.19
N TYR A 165 21.14 5.28 -4.02
CA TYR A 165 20.09 6.28 -3.87
C TYR A 165 19.25 6.07 -2.60
N TYR A 166 18.85 4.84 -2.30
CA TYR A 166 18.13 4.54 -1.06
C TYR A 166 19.02 4.68 0.18
N GLN A 167 20.33 4.39 0.07
CA GLN A 167 21.29 4.71 1.15
C GLN A 167 21.35 6.22 1.44
N TYR A 168 21.44 7.05 0.40
CA TYR A 168 21.39 8.51 0.53
C TYR A 168 20.10 8.98 1.20
N SER A 169 18.94 8.49 0.73
CA SER A 169 17.64 8.88 1.27
C SER A 169 17.49 8.45 2.74
N MET A 170 17.88 7.22 3.07
CA MET A 170 17.91 6.72 4.44
C MET A 170 18.77 7.58 5.36
N GLN A 171 19.95 8.03 4.90
CA GLN A 171 20.85 8.87 5.67
C GLN A 171 20.20 10.22 6.02
N VAL A 172 19.48 10.85 5.09
CA VAL A 172 18.79 12.13 5.34
C VAL A 172 17.79 11.98 6.51
N TYR A 173 17.00 10.91 6.52
CA TYR A 173 16.04 10.65 7.59
C TYR A 173 16.71 10.23 8.89
N TRP A 174 17.82 9.50 8.81
CA TRP A 174 18.62 9.12 9.98
C TRP A 174 19.19 10.36 10.66
N ASP A 175 19.77 11.28 9.88
CA ASP A 175 20.31 12.54 10.39
C ASP A 175 19.22 13.39 11.03
N PHE A 176 18.04 13.47 10.40
CA PHE A 176 16.88 14.16 10.96
C PHE A 176 16.50 13.62 12.35
N MET A 177 16.36 12.30 12.48
CA MET A 177 15.96 11.65 13.73
C MET A 177 16.97 11.87 14.87
N ASN A 178 18.25 12.05 14.53
CA ASN A 178 19.35 12.17 15.49
C ASN A 178 19.80 13.61 15.78
N LYS A 179 19.25 14.62 15.10
CA LYS A 179 19.58 16.05 15.29
C LYS A 179 19.04 16.68 16.60
N LYS A 180 18.72 15.87 17.61
CA LYS A 180 18.13 16.34 18.86
C LYS A 180 19.13 17.05 19.76
#